data_AF-A0A9W8EA57-F1
#
_entry.id   AF-A0A9W8EA57-F1
#
_cell.length_a   1.000
_cell.length_b   1.000
_cell.length_c   1.000
_cell.angle_alpha   90.00
_cell.angle_beta   90.00
_cell.angle_gamma   90.00
#
_symmetry.space_group_name_H-M   'P 1'
#
loop_
_entity.id
_entity.type
_entity.pdbx_description
1 polymer ?
#
loop_
_entity_poly.entity_id
_entity_poly.type
_entity_poly.pdbx_seq_one_letter_code
_entity_poly.pdbx_strand_id
1 'polypeptide(L)'
;MIGEKMEPDVAKSMVKGNADALNSAFHLSYNMILNLMRVDGISPEFMLQNCFYQFQNSTSIPRLEAELEDLETAKAAIVIRDEPAVNRYCDMREQLKQFQADVHSIVMHPKYSLPFMQNGRLVYVKTETKDFGWGAVVNFHKRALPSQRAGPRPAQPDWNGPEAAKYYIVDVLIKCATGTTVDSTEDEATVADSVEPCPAGERGEALVVPVVLASVERLSSIRLHLPKDLKRTENRRSVCVQVNEVQRRFPDGIPDLDPVDNMNIKNDEFKGLLKRIGMLEEKVNNHPLAADKELPELLVRHQNKAELADKVKDVRQQLQTASAVVQMDELKGRKRVLRRLGYTTAADIIEVKGRVACEISSGDELLLTELMFNGVFNDLTVDQTVALLSCFVFQERSSGEKSKPKEELAGPLRIMQEAARRIARVSVESKLEVDEEDYVQSFNSDLMDVVFAWCQGAKFSQICKMTTVFEGSIIRAFRRLEELLRQMSAASKSIGNTELENKFADGIVKIKRDIIFAASLYL
;
A
#
# COMPACT_ATOMS: atom_id res chain seq x y z
N MET A 1 21.97 2.61 29.30
CA MET A 1 20.96 1.82 30.04
C MET A 1 19.80 1.58 29.10
N ILE A 2 19.32 0.35 28.98
CA ILE A 2 18.15 0.02 28.16
C ILE A 2 16.92 0.04 29.08
N GLY A 3 15.93 0.88 28.78
CA GLY A 3 14.74 1.08 29.61
C GLY A 3 13.56 0.15 29.30
N GLU A 4 13.58 -0.55 28.17
CA GLU A 4 12.50 -1.45 27.70
C GLU A 4 13.05 -2.77 27.15
N LYS A 5 12.21 -3.81 27.06
CA LYS A 5 12.60 -5.07 26.42
C LYS A 5 12.90 -4.81 24.93
N MET A 6 14.17 -4.86 24.58
CA MET A 6 14.64 -4.74 23.20
C MET A 6 14.78 -6.14 22.59
N GLU A 7 14.23 -6.32 21.40
CA GLU A 7 14.41 -7.56 20.63
C GLU A 7 15.92 -7.82 20.39
N PRO A 8 16.41 -9.06 20.51
CA PRO A 8 17.83 -9.39 20.37
C PRO A 8 18.44 -8.91 19.05
N ASP A 9 17.67 -8.88 17.96
CA ASP A 9 18.13 -8.42 16.65
C ASP A 9 18.35 -6.91 16.59
N VAL A 10 17.53 -6.12 17.28
CA VAL A 10 17.72 -4.65 17.38
C VAL A 10 18.98 -4.35 18.19
N ALA A 11 19.19 -5.04 19.30
CA ALA A 11 20.39 -4.89 20.12
C ALA A 11 21.65 -5.31 19.36
N LYS A 12 21.57 -6.42 18.60
CA LYS A 12 22.67 -6.90 17.76
C LYS A 12 22.97 -5.93 16.62
N SER A 13 21.96 -5.36 15.96
CA SER A 13 22.13 -4.35 14.91
C SER A 13 22.74 -3.07 15.46
N MET A 14 22.31 -2.60 16.64
CA MET A 14 22.86 -1.37 17.23
C MET A 14 24.34 -1.51 17.64
N VAL A 15 24.75 -2.70 18.10
CA VAL A 15 26.11 -2.93 18.62
C VAL A 15 27.08 -3.48 17.57
N LYS A 16 26.58 -4.31 16.64
CA LYS A 16 27.38 -5.01 15.62
C LYS A 16 26.90 -4.74 14.18
N GLY A 17 25.97 -3.82 13.99
CA GLY A 17 25.47 -3.45 12.67
C GLY A 17 26.54 -2.77 11.83
N ASN A 18 26.30 -2.76 10.53
CA ASN A 18 27.11 -1.99 9.59
C ASN A 18 26.74 -0.51 9.69
N ALA A 19 27.61 0.36 9.16
CA ALA A 19 27.27 1.76 9.00
C ALA A 19 26.06 1.91 8.07
N ASP A 20 25.19 2.86 8.39
CA ASP A 20 24.02 3.18 7.56
C ASP A 20 24.46 3.69 6.18
N ALA A 21 23.71 3.32 5.15
CA ALA A 21 23.91 3.86 3.82
C ALA A 21 23.55 5.35 3.78
N LEU A 22 24.35 6.14 3.06
CA LEU A 22 24.04 7.55 2.84
C LEU A 22 22.88 7.65 1.84
N ASN A 23 21.65 7.78 2.32
CA ASN A 23 20.47 7.95 1.49
C ASN A 23 20.15 9.43 1.28
N SER A 24 19.85 9.82 0.03
CA SER A 24 19.50 11.19 -0.32
C SER A 24 18.12 11.56 0.26
N ALA A 25 18.05 12.71 0.92
CA ALA A 25 16.80 13.33 1.38
C ALA A 25 16.38 14.50 0.47
N PHE A 26 16.73 14.43 -0.83
CA PHE A 26 16.39 15.49 -1.77
C PHE A 26 14.87 15.63 -1.91
N HIS A 27 14.39 16.86 -1.81
CA HIS A 27 12.99 17.23 -1.94
C HIS A 27 12.86 18.59 -2.65
N LEU A 28 11.72 18.82 -3.30
CA LEU A 28 11.43 20.07 -3.98
C LEU A 28 10.94 21.15 -2.99
N SER A 29 11.47 22.37 -3.09
CA SER A 29 10.96 23.57 -2.41
C SER A 29 10.60 24.66 -3.42
N TYR A 30 9.72 25.60 -3.04
CA TYR A 30 9.32 26.66 -3.98
C TYR A 30 10.46 27.64 -4.24
N ASN A 31 11.23 28.00 -3.21
CA ASN A 31 12.41 28.85 -3.35
C ASN A 31 13.42 28.25 -4.33
N MET A 32 13.67 26.94 -4.26
CA MET A 32 14.55 26.25 -5.20
C MET A 32 14.01 26.32 -6.62
N ILE A 33 12.73 25.98 -6.83
CA ILE A 33 12.11 26.01 -8.17
C ILE A 33 12.17 27.41 -8.77
N LEU A 34 11.83 28.44 -7.99
CA LEU A 34 11.86 29.84 -8.44
C LEU A 34 13.28 30.28 -8.78
N ASN A 35 14.28 29.93 -7.96
CA ASN A 35 15.68 30.25 -8.25
C ASN A 35 16.19 29.56 -9.52
N LEU A 36 15.79 28.31 -9.78
CA LEU A 36 16.15 27.59 -11.00
C LEU A 36 15.46 28.18 -12.24
N MET A 37 14.23 28.67 -12.11
CA MET A 37 13.53 29.39 -13.19
C MET A 37 14.08 30.80 -13.43
N ARG A 38 14.75 31.39 -12.44
CA ARG A 38 15.32 32.75 -12.51
C ARG A 38 16.62 32.79 -13.32
N VAL A 39 17.39 31.70 -13.33
CA VAL A 39 18.73 31.64 -13.93
C VAL A 39 18.66 31.00 -15.31
N ASP A 40 19.08 31.75 -16.34
CA ASP A 40 19.14 31.22 -17.70
C ASP A 40 20.16 30.07 -17.82
N GLY A 41 19.76 28.99 -18.50
CA GLY A 41 20.62 27.83 -18.77
C GLY A 41 20.49 26.67 -17.78
N ILE A 42 19.69 26.82 -16.71
CA ILE A 42 19.35 25.74 -15.77
C ILE A 42 17.83 25.63 -15.67
N SER A 43 17.32 24.43 -15.41
CA SER A 43 15.90 24.20 -15.15
C SER A 43 15.68 23.31 -13.92
N PRO A 44 14.49 23.37 -13.28
CA PRO A 44 14.11 22.42 -12.24
C PRO A 44 14.21 20.95 -12.70
N GLU A 45 13.85 20.67 -13.96
CA GLU A 45 13.95 19.34 -14.56
C GLU A 45 15.40 18.86 -14.65
N PHE A 46 16.32 19.75 -15.06
CA PHE A 46 17.75 19.44 -15.10
C PHE A 46 18.29 19.09 -13.71
N MET A 47 17.86 19.80 -12.66
CA MET A 47 18.26 19.49 -11.29
C MET A 47 17.71 18.13 -10.82
N LEU A 48 16.46 17.81 -11.13
CA LEU A 48 15.86 16.52 -10.78
C LEU A 48 16.56 15.34 -11.44
N GLN A 49 16.97 15.48 -12.70
CA GLN A 49 17.68 14.42 -13.41
C GLN A 49 19.07 14.14 -12.82
N ASN A 50 19.71 15.17 -12.25
CA ASN A 50 21.08 15.08 -11.73
C ASN A 50 21.14 15.03 -10.19
N CYS A 51 20.00 14.87 -9.49
CA CYS A 51 20.02 14.79 -8.03
C CYS A 51 20.46 13.39 -7.54
N PHE A 52 21.12 13.34 -6.38
CA PHE A 52 21.62 12.07 -5.82
C PHE A 52 20.47 11.08 -5.51
N TYR A 53 19.27 11.59 -5.22
CA TYR A 53 18.08 10.78 -5.03
C TYR A 53 17.68 10.02 -6.30
N GLN A 54 17.67 10.70 -7.45
CA GLN A 54 17.44 10.06 -8.75
C GLN A 54 18.55 9.05 -9.05
N PHE A 55 19.80 9.41 -8.79
CA PHE A 55 20.94 8.50 -8.97
C PHE A 55 20.75 7.20 -8.18
N GLN A 56 20.41 7.29 -6.88
CA GLN A 56 20.19 6.11 -6.04
C GLN A 56 19.07 5.21 -6.55
N ASN A 57 17.94 5.79 -6.97
CA ASN A 57 16.84 5.04 -7.56
C ASN A 57 17.23 4.37 -8.89
N SER A 58 18.05 5.05 -9.69
CA SER A 58 18.55 4.55 -10.97
C SER A 58 19.67 3.50 -10.85
N THR A 59 20.25 3.29 -9.66
CA THR A 59 21.37 2.34 -9.46
C THR A 59 21.00 0.90 -9.84
N SER A 60 19.72 0.55 -9.73
CA SER A 60 19.22 -0.78 -10.09
C SER A 60 19.07 -0.98 -11.61
N ILE A 61 19.05 0.10 -12.41
CA ILE A 61 18.76 0.06 -13.85
C ILE A 61 19.76 -0.83 -14.61
N PRO A 62 21.09 -0.68 -14.47
CA PRO A 62 22.02 -1.51 -15.24
C PRO A 62 21.89 -3.01 -14.93
N ARG A 63 21.56 -3.35 -13.68
CA ARG A 63 21.31 -4.73 -13.27
C ARG A 63 20.04 -5.28 -13.91
N LEU A 64 18.96 -4.48 -13.92
CA LEU A 64 17.69 -4.86 -14.54
C LEU A 64 17.81 -4.96 -16.06
N GLU A 65 18.61 -4.11 -16.71
CA GLU A 65 18.91 -4.19 -18.15
C GLU A 65 19.65 -5.48 -18.49
N ALA A 66 20.68 -5.84 -17.72
CA ALA A 66 21.40 -7.10 -17.92
C ALA A 66 20.49 -8.33 -17.69
N GLU A 67 19.68 -8.32 -16.63
CA GLU A 67 18.71 -9.38 -16.35
C GLU A 67 17.66 -9.50 -17.46
N LEU A 68 17.21 -8.38 -18.02
CA LEU A 68 16.29 -8.37 -19.15
C LEU A 68 16.91 -9.00 -20.40
N GLU A 69 18.16 -8.65 -20.72
CA GLU A 69 18.90 -9.22 -21.86
C GLU A 69 19.09 -10.74 -21.72
N ASP A 70 19.45 -11.21 -20.52
CA ASP A 70 19.60 -12.64 -20.22
C ASP A 70 18.26 -13.39 -20.38
N LEU A 71 17.17 -12.83 -19.85
CA LEU A 71 15.83 -13.43 -19.94
C LEU A 71 15.29 -13.43 -21.37
N GLU A 72 15.51 -12.36 -22.13
CA GLU A 72 15.12 -12.29 -23.55
C GLU A 72 15.90 -13.31 -24.38
N THR A 73 17.20 -13.48 -24.11
CA THR A 73 18.04 -14.49 -24.76
C THR A 73 17.57 -15.91 -24.40
N ALA A 74 17.30 -16.18 -23.12
CA ALA A 74 16.78 -17.48 -22.67
C ALA A 74 15.42 -17.81 -23.29
N LYS A 75 14.52 -16.81 -23.40
CA LYS A 75 13.22 -16.96 -24.06
C LYS A 75 13.37 -17.22 -25.56
N ALA A 76 14.28 -16.51 -26.24
CA ALA A 76 14.54 -16.68 -27.66
C ALA A 76 15.17 -18.05 -27.98
N ALA A 77 15.93 -18.62 -27.05
CA ALA A 77 16.51 -19.97 -27.19
C ALA A 77 15.44 -21.08 -27.19
N ILE A 78 14.26 -20.85 -26.61
CA ILE A 78 13.15 -21.82 -26.63
C ILE A 78 12.40 -21.72 -27.96
N VAL A 79 12.77 -22.60 -28.88
CA VAL A 79 12.10 -22.76 -30.18
C VAL A 79 11.00 -23.81 -30.08
N ILE A 80 9.76 -23.40 -30.38
CA ILE A 80 8.57 -24.25 -30.40
C ILE A 80 8.13 -24.40 -31.85
N ARG A 81 7.89 -25.64 -32.29
CA ARG A 81 7.36 -25.93 -33.62
C ARG A 81 5.90 -25.47 -33.69
N ASP A 82 5.56 -24.71 -34.74
CA ASP A 82 4.21 -24.18 -34.97
C ASP A 82 3.60 -23.50 -33.73
N GLU A 83 4.38 -22.59 -33.13
CA GLU A 83 4.03 -21.83 -31.92
C GLU A 83 2.59 -21.25 -31.94
N PRO A 84 2.06 -20.70 -33.05
CA PRO A 84 0.67 -20.23 -33.08
C PRO A 84 -0.38 -21.33 -32.91
N ALA A 85 -0.13 -22.56 -33.38
CA ALA A 85 -1.03 -23.68 -33.16
C ALA A 85 -0.93 -24.20 -31.71
N VAL A 86 0.29 -24.24 -31.15
CA VAL A 86 0.53 -24.63 -29.76
C VAL A 86 -0.14 -23.67 -28.79
N ASN A 87 0.05 -22.36 -28.98
CA ASN A 87 -0.56 -21.35 -28.12
C ASN A 87 -2.09 -21.48 -28.12
N ARG A 88 -2.72 -21.60 -29.29
CA ARG A 88 -4.17 -21.82 -29.39
C ARG A 88 -4.63 -23.09 -28.66
N TYR A 89 -3.86 -24.17 -28.75
CA TYR A 89 -4.18 -25.41 -28.04
C TYR A 89 -4.05 -25.26 -26.51
N CYS A 90 -3.00 -24.60 -26.03
CA CYS A 90 -2.81 -24.27 -24.62
C CYS A 90 -3.93 -23.36 -24.10
N ASP A 91 -4.25 -22.29 -24.83
CA ASP A 91 -5.33 -21.35 -24.50
C ASP A 91 -6.69 -22.08 -24.36
N MET A 92 -7.00 -22.99 -25.29
CA MET A 92 -8.23 -23.79 -25.21
C MET A 92 -8.24 -24.71 -23.97
N ARG A 93 -7.09 -25.29 -23.59
CA ARG A 93 -6.98 -26.13 -22.38
C ARG A 93 -7.10 -25.32 -21.10
N GLU A 94 -6.50 -24.14 -21.04
CA GLU A 94 -6.62 -23.22 -19.90
C GLU A 94 -8.05 -22.70 -19.76
N GLN A 95 -8.69 -22.30 -20.85
CA GLN A 95 -10.11 -21.91 -20.85
C GLN A 95 -11.01 -23.05 -20.42
N LEU A 96 -10.73 -24.28 -20.85
CA LEU A 96 -11.48 -25.46 -20.42
C LEU A 96 -11.34 -25.68 -18.91
N LYS A 97 -10.12 -25.59 -18.38
CA LYS A 97 -9.86 -25.70 -16.94
C LYS A 97 -10.58 -24.61 -16.15
N GLN A 98 -10.59 -23.38 -16.66
CA GLN A 98 -11.32 -22.27 -16.05
C GLN A 98 -12.83 -22.53 -16.03
N PHE A 99 -13.42 -22.94 -17.15
CA PHE A 99 -14.86 -23.25 -17.19
C PHE A 99 -15.24 -24.44 -16.31
N GLN A 100 -14.38 -25.46 -16.20
CA GLN A 100 -14.58 -26.58 -15.28
C GLN A 100 -14.52 -26.11 -13.81
N ALA A 101 -13.60 -25.21 -13.47
CA ALA A 101 -13.53 -24.59 -12.14
C ALA A 101 -14.76 -23.72 -11.84
N ASP A 102 -15.24 -22.95 -12.83
CA ASP A 102 -16.46 -22.15 -12.70
C ASP A 102 -17.69 -23.05 -12.46
N VAL A 103 -17.83 -24.16 -13.21
CA VAL A 103 -18.89 -25.16 -12.98
C VAL A 103 -18.78 -25.75 -11.59
N HIS A 104 -17.57 -26.14 -11.17
CA HIS A 104 -17.32 -26.69 -9.83
C HIS A 104 -17.75 -25.70 -8.74
N SER A 105 -17.40 -24.42 -8.86
CA SER A 105 -17.78 -23.38 -7.91
C SER A 105 -19.30 -23.23 -7.77
N ILE A 106 -20.04 -23.34 -8.88
CA ILE A 106 -21.51 -23.25 -8.91
C ILE A 106 -22.12 -24.50 -8.29
N VAL A 107 -21.63 -25.69 -8.65
CA VAL A 107 -22.13 -26.97 -8.14
C VAL A 107 -21.91 -27.10 -6.64
N MET A 108 -20.73 -26.72 -6.15
CA MET A 108 -20.37 -26.78 -4.73
C MET A 108 -20.94 -25.63 -3.91
N HIS A 109 -21.56 -24.62 -4.54
CA HIS A 109 -22.24 -23.57 -3.81
C HIS A 109 -23.30 -24.14 -2.85
N PRO A 110 -23.36 -23.69 -1.57
CA PRO A 110 -24.21 -24.28 -0.54
C PRO A 110 -25.68 -24.45 -0.90
N LYS A 111 -26.22 -23.52 -1.70
CA LYS A 111 -27.60 -23.56 -2.23
C LYS A 111 -27.92 -24.85 -3.00
N TYR A 112 -26.93 -25.40 -3.72
CA TYR A 112 -27.12 -26.53 -4.63
C TYR A 112 -26.55 -27.82 -4.06
N SER A 113 -25.38 -27.79 -3.42
CA SER A 113 -24.69 -28.99 -2.91
C SER A 113 -25.24 -29.51 -1.58
N LEU A 114 -25.56 -28.63 -0.60
CA LEU A 114 -25.97 -29.04 0.74
C LEU A 114 -27.19 -29.97 0.80
N PRO A 115 -28.24 -29.80 -0.02
CA PRO A 115 -29.37 -30.74 -0.03
C PRO A 115 -28.95 -32.18 -0.31
N PHE A 116 -27.82 -32.40 -0.99
CA PHE A 116 -27.27 -33.70 -1.38
C PHE A 116 -26.16 -34.21 -0.46
N MET A 117 -25.68 -33.39 0.49
CA MET A 117 -24.71 -33.76 1.53
C MET A 117 -25.36 -34.58 2.66
N GLN A 118 -26.19 -35.57 2.31
CA GLN A 118 -26.83 -36.41 3.32
C GLN A 118 -25.84 -37.45 3.86
N ASN A 119 -26.08 -37.88 5.10
CA ASN A 119 -25.33 -38.96 5.73
C ASN A 119 -25.26 -40.19 4.80
N GLY A 120 -24.03 -40.67 4.59
CA GLY A 120 -23.65 -41.79 3.73
C GLY A 120 -23.38 -41.43 2.27
N ARG A 121 -23.60 -40.19 1.82
CA ARG A 121 -23.29 -39.75 0.44
C ARG A 121 -21.80 -39.95 0.13
N LEU A 122 -21.49 -40.52 -1.03
CA LEU A 122 -20.11 -40.59 -1.49
C LEU A 122 -19.66 -39.27 -2.12
N VAL A 123 -18.47 -38.80 -1.71
CA VAL A 123 -17.85 -37.55 -2.17
C VAL A 123 -16.37 -37.76 -2.47
N TYR A 124 -15.84 -37.08 -3.47
CA TYR A 124 -14.41 -37.04 -3.77
C TYR A 124 -13.81 -35.80 -3.14
N VAL A 125 -12.78 -35.96 -2.31
CA VAL A 125 -12.19 -34.88 -1.52
C VAL A 125 -10.77 -34.61 -2.03
N LYS A 126 -10.53 -33.36 -2.42
CA LYS A 126 -9.23 -32.87 -2.88
C LYS A 126 -9.03 -31.44 -2.39
N THR A 127 -8.02 -31.24 -1.55
CA THR A 127 -7.60 -29.90 -1.12
C THR A 127 -6.65 -29.31 -2.16
N GLU A 128 -6.25 -28.05 -1.97
CA GLU A 128 -5.28 -27.39 -2.88
C GLU A 128 -3.94 -28.14 -2.96
N THR A 129 -3.60 -28.88 -1.89
CA THR A 129 -2.30 -29.54 -1.74
C THR A 129 -2.38 -31.07 -1.81
N LYS A 130 -3.52 -31.68 -1.44
CA LYS A 130 -3.64 -33.12 -1.18
C LYS A 130 -4.90 -33.72 -1.82
N ASP A 131 -4.76 -34.93 -2.35
CA ASP A 131 -5.88 -35.73 -2.89
C ASP A 131 -6.19 -36.89 -1.95
N PHE A 132 -7.38 -36.88 -1.34
CA PHE A 132 -7.85 -37.89 -0.39
C PHE A 132 -8.73 -38.96 -1.03
N GLY A 133 -9.12 -38.78 -2.30
CA GLY A 133 -9.99 -39.69 -3.01
C GLY A 133 -11.43 -39.72 -2.50
N TRP A 134 -12.08 -40.87 -2.67
CA TRP A 134 -13.48 -41.07 -2.31
C TRP A 134 -13.68 -41.32 -0.81
N GLY A 135 -14.61 -40.60 -0.21
CA GLY A 135 -15.06 -40.76 1.17
C GLY A 135 -16.59 -40.76 1.30
N ALA A 136 -17.06 -40.91 2.54
CA ALA A 136 -18.49 -40.91 2.87
C ALA A 136 -18.84 -39.76 3.82
N VAL A 137 -19.83 -38.94 3.45
CA VAL A 137 -20.32 -37.83 4.27
C VAL A 137 -20.94 -38.36 5.56
N VAL A 138 -20.46 -37.87 6.70
CA VAL A 138 -21.00 -38.17 8.02
C VAL A 138 -21.98 -37.08 8.45
N ASN A 139 -21.57 -35.83 8.37
CA ASN A 139 -22.35 -34.67 8.79
C ASN A 139 -21.87 -33.40 8.05
N PHE A 140 -22.61 -32.31 8.15
CA PHE A 140 -22.13 -30.98 7.75
C PHE A 140 -22.70 -29.91 8.69
N HIS A 141 -21.96 -28.83 8.89
CA HIS A 141 -22.36 -27.70 9.74
C HIS A 141 -21.76 -26.38 9.24
N LYS A 142 -22.31 -25.28 9.75
CA LYS A 142 -21.75 -23.95 9.51
C LYS A 142 -20.49 -23.78 10.36
N ARG A 143 -19.41 -23.31 9.74
CA ARG A 143 -18.15 -23.01 10.42
C ARG A 143 -18.38 -21.97 11.51
N ALA A 144 -17.86 -22.23 12.71
CA ALA A 144 -17.82 -21.23 13.76
C ALA A 144 -16.72 -20.20 13.45
N LEU A 145 -17.07 -18.91 13.39
CA LEU A 145 -16.07 -17.87 13.18
C LEU A 145 -15.20 -17.70 14.44
N PRO A 146 -13.87 -17.52 14.30
CA PRO A 146 -13.00 -17.24 15.43
C PRO A 146 -13.48 -16.00 16.19
N SER A 147 -13.76 -16.15 17.49
CA SER A 147 -14.05 -15.01 18.37
C SER A 147 -12.76 -14.21 18.59
N GLN A 148 -12.54 -13.15 17.82
CA GLN A 148 -11.41 -12.26 18.08
C GLN A 148 -11.65 -11.44 19.36
N ARG A 149 -10.74 -11.61 20.32
CA ARG A 149 -10.55 -10.65 21.42
C ARG A 149 -9.69 -9.50 20.87
N ALA A 150 -10.31 -8.34 20.66
CA ALA A 150 -9.73 -7.05 20.23
C ALA A 150 -9.48 -6.89 18.70
N GLY A 151 -10.43 -6.22 18.04
CA GLY A 151 -10.39 -5.76 16.65
C GLY A 151 -11.77 -5.26 16.19
N PRO A 152 -11.88 -4.50 15.08
CA PRO A 152 -13.18 -4.23 14.47
C PRO A 152 -13.86 -5.56 14.13
N ARG A 153 -15.16 -5.71 14.39
CA ARG A 153 -15.91 -6.93 14.04
C ARG A 153 -15.66 -7.24 12.55
N PRO A 154 -15.24 -8.47 12.20
CA PRO A 154 -15.18 -8.85 10.79
C PRO A 154 -16.56 -8.66 10.16
N ALA A 155 -16.58 -8.22 8.89
CA ALA A 155 -17.81 -8.13 8.13
C ALA A 155 -18.58 -9.46 8.24
N GLN A 156 -19.90 -9.41 8.43
CA GLN A 156 -20.71 -10.62 8.49
C GLN A 156 -20.42 -11.47 7.24
N PRO A 157 -20.18 -12.80 7.39
CA PRO A 157 -19.94 -13.64 6.24
C PRO A 157 -21.15 -13.57 5.32
N ASP A 158 -20.91 -13.36 4.03
CA ASP A 158 -21.96 -13.50 3.04
C ASP A 158 -22.21 -14.99 2.80
N TRP A 159 -23.13 -15.55 3.59
CA TRP A 159 -23.54 -16.95 3.52
C TRP A 159 -24.18 -17.36 2.19
N ASN A 160 -24.50 -16.38 1.33
CA ASN A 160 -25.09 -16.57 0.01
C ASN A 160 -24.21 -15.99 -1.11
N GLY A 161 -23.01 -15.53 -0.77
CA GLY A 161 -22.06 -14.96 -1.71
C GLY A 161 -21.32 -16.03 -2.51
N PRO A 162 -20.53 -15.64 -3.52
CA PRO A 162 -19.78 -16.56 -4.37
C PRO A 162 -18.79 -17.43 -3.59
N GLU A 163 -18.31 -16.97 -2.43
CA GLU A 163 -17.39 -17.72 -1.57
C GLU A 163 -18.08 -18.49 -0.43
N ALA A 164 -19.41 -18.63 -0.46
CA ALA A 164 -20.17 -19.22 0.64
C ALA A 164 -19.73 -20.64 1.01
N ALA A 165 -19.18 -21.41 0.05
CA ALA A 165 -18.64 -22.74 0.29
C ALA A 165 -17.48 -22.77 1.31
N LYS A 166 -16.74 -21.66 1.49
CA LYS A 166 -15.66 -21.57 2.48
C LYS A 166 -16.14 -21.55 3.94
N TYR A 167 -17.43 -21.32 4.17
CA TYR A 167 -18.02 -21.21 5.50
C TYR A 167 -18.80 -22.45 5.95
N TYR A 168 -18.80 -23.52 5.15
CA TYR A 168 -19.43 -24.79 5.51
C TYR A 168 -18.36 -25.87 5.67
N ILE A 169 -18.46 -26.60 6.78
CA ILE A 169 -17.63 -27.77 7.08
C ILE A 169 -18.45 -29.02 6.83
N VAL A 170 -17.84 -30.00 6.16
CA VAL A 170 -18.40 -31.31 5.91
C VAL A 170 -17.50 -32.33 6.60
N ASP A 171 -18.05 -33.08 7.53
CA ASP A 171 -17.36 -34.20 8.17
C ASP A 171 -17.38 -35.39 7.22
N VAL A 172 -16.23 -35.76 6.66
CA VAL A 172 -16.12 -36.87 5.70
C VAL A 172 -15.28 -37.98 6.28
N LEU A 173 -15.80 -39.21 6.22
CA LEU A 173 -15.03 -40.40 6.52
C LEU A 173 -14.15 -40.76 5.31
N ILE A 174 -12.85 -40.57 5.46
CA ILE A 174 -11.82 -40.81 4.45
C ILE A 174 -10.75 -41.76 4.97
N LYS A 175 -9.97 -42.34 4.04
CA LYS A 175 -8.87 -43.25 4.36
C LYS A 175 -7.55 -42.47 4.38
N CYS A 176 -6.95 -42.34 5.55
CA CYS A 176 -5.72 -41.58 5.77
C CYS A 176 -4.51 -42.50 6.02
N ALA A 177 -3.31 -41.93 5.98
CA ALA A 177 -2.08 -42.65 6.33
C ALA A 177 -2.11 -43.18 7.78
N THR A 178 -1.33 -44.22 8.06
CA THR A 178 -1.27 -44.84 9.40
C THR A 178 -0.55 -43.90 10.38
N GLY A 179 -1.10 -43.70 11.58
CA GLY A 179 -0.52 -42.79 12.59
C GLY A 179 -0.94 -41.32 12.46
N THR A 180 -1.81 -40.99 11.50
CA THR A 180 -2.39 -39.65 11.41
C THR A 180 -3.46 -39.45 12.49
N THR A 181 -3.36 -38.36 13.24
CA THR A 181 -4.37 -37.96 14.23
C THR A 181 -5.03 -36.66 13.81
N VAL A 182 -6.36 -36.59 13.96
CA VAL A 182 -7.11 -35.36 13.77
C VAL A 182 -7.05 -34.58 15.08
N ASP A 183 -6.29 -33.47 15.12
CA ASP A 183 -6.19 -32.63 16.31
C ASP A 183 -7.42 -31.71 16.40
N SER A 184 -8.22 -31.89 17.44
CA SER A 184 -9.42 -31.08 17.72
C SER A 184 -9.13 -29.63 18.12
N THR A 185 -7.86 -29.25 18.28
CA THR A 185 -7.44 -27.87 18.63
C THR A 185 -7.11 -27.00 17.42
N GLU A 186 -6.94 -27.60 16.24
CA GLU A 186 -6.72 -26.89 14.98
C GLU A 186 -8.04 -26.32 14.42
N ASP A 187 -7.95 -25.26 13.60
CA ASP A 187 -9.12 -24.71 12.90
C ASP A 187 -9.70 -25.77 11.95
N GLU A 188 -10.99 -26.09 12.08
CA GLU A 188 -11.69 -27.10 11.27
C GLU A 188 -11.51 -26.90 9.76
N ALA A 189 -11.22 -25.67 9.30
CA ALA A 189 -10.95 -25.41 7.89
C ALA A 189 -9.55 -25.85 7.40
N THR A 190 -8.57 -25.99 8.30
CA THR A 190 -7.17 -26.36 7.95
C THR A 190 -6.79 -27.76 8.42
N VAL A 191 -7.64 -28.41 9.22
CA VAL A 191 -7.44 -29.80 9.70
C VAL A 191 -7.22 -30.78 8.53
N ALA A 192 -7.87 -30.57 7.39
CA ALA A 192 -7.64 -31.41 6.21
C ALA A 192 -6.19 -31.32 5.69
N ASP A 193 -5.52 -30.18 5.87
CA ASP A 193 -4.15 -29.96 5.39
C ASP A 193 -3.08 -30.56 6.33
N SER A 194 -3.40 -30.79 7.61
CA SER A 194 -2.52 -31.48 8.57
C SER A 194 -2.60 -33.01 8.49
N VAL A 195 -3.63 -33.54 7.83
CA VAL A 195 -3.84 -34.98 7.61
C VAL A 195 -3.16 -35.43 6.32
N GLU A 196 -2.54 -36.62 6.31
CA GLU A 196 -1.92 -37.19 5.11
C GLU A 196 -2.83 -38.23 4.42
N PRO A 197 -3.00 -38.15 3.08
CA PRO A 197 -3.77 -39.14 2.34
C PRO A 197 -3.08 -40.52 2.36
N CYS A 198 -3.86 -41.59 2.30
CA CYS A 198 -3.30 -42.94 2.28
C CYS A 198 -2.66 -43.23 0.90
N PRO A 199 -1.36 -43.62 0.84
CA PRO A 199 -0.73 -44.01 -0.42
C PRO A 199 -1.45 -45.19 -1.11
N ALA A 200 -1.40 -45.22 -2.43
CA ALA A 200 -2.05 -46.26 -3.22
C ALA A 200 -1.52 -47.66 -2.86
N GLY A 201 -2.42 -48.58 -2.49
CA GLY A 201 -2.08 -49.96 -2.15
C GLY A 201 -1.65 -50.20 -0.69
N GLU A 202 -1.50 -49.15 0.12
CA GLU A 202 -1.13 -49.29 1.53
C GLU A 202 -2.34 -49.51 2.46
N ARG A 203 -2.08 -50.04 3.65
CA ARG A 203 -3.06 -50.09 4.73
C ARG A 203 -3.12 -48.70 5.37
N GLY A 204 -4.31 -48.13 5.42
CA GLY A 204 -4.57 -46.81 6.03
C GLY A 204 -5.66 -46.91 7.10
N GLU A 205 -5.82 -45.82 7.83
CA GLU A 205 -6.80 -45.69 8.91
C GLU A 205 -8.03 -44.90 8.46
N ALA A 206 -9.21 -45.32 8.93
CA ALA A 206 -10.47 -44.67 8.61
C ALA A 206 -10.73 -43.54 9.61
N LEU A 207 -10.59 -42.29 9.17
CA LEU A 207 -10.75 -41.10 10.01
C LEU A 207 -11.93 -40.26 9.51
N VAL A 208 -12.63 -39.62 10.44
CA VAL A 208 -13.61 -38.59 10.11
C VAL A 208 -12.85 -37.27 10.14
N VAL A 209 -12.73 -36.64 8.98
CA VAL A 209 -11.96 -35.41 8.80
C VAL A 209 -12.92 -34.29 8.43
N PRO A 210 -12.95 -33.18 9.18
CA PRO A 210 -13.68 -31.99 8.77
C PRO A 210 -12.99 -31.37 7.56
N VAL A 211 -13.72 -31.20 6.47
CA VAL A 211 -13.23 -30.55 5.25
C VAL A 211 -14.12 -29.38 4.88
N VAL A 212 -13.52 -28.32 4.34
CA VAL A 212 -14.30 -27.21 3.79
C VAL A 212 -15.08 -27.70 2.57
N LEU A 213 -16.32 -27.24 2.39
CA LEU A 213 -17.17 -27.64 1.25
C LEU A 213 -16.49 -27.37 -0.11
N ALA A 214 -15.66 -26.34 -0.21
CA ALA A 214 -14.86 -26.03 -1.39
C ALA A 214 -13.84 -27.13 -1.76
N SER A 215 -13.40 -27.94 -0.79
CA SER A 215 -12.45 -29.05 -0.99
C SER A 215 -13.13 -30.34 -1.48
N VAL A 216 -14.45 -30.33 -1.66
CA VAL A 216 -15.18 -31.44 -2.27
C VAL A 216 -15.15 -31.23 -3.79
N GLU A 217 -14.48 -32.12 -4.52
CA GLU A 217 -14.36 -32.02 -5.99
C GLU A 217 -15.58 -32.63 -6.69
N ARG A 218 -16.09 -33.76 -6.19
CA ARG A 218 -17.19 -34.51 -6.84
C ARG A 218 -18.21 -35.04 -5.84
N LEU A 219 -19.47 -35.06 -6.26
CA LEU A 219 -20.61 -35.62 -5.52
C LEU A 219 -21.12 -36.84 -6.28
N SER A 220 -21.26 -38.00 -5.63
CA SER A 220 -21.82 -39.19 -6.27
C SER A 220 -23.33 -39.34 -6.07
N SER A 221 -24.00 -39.96 -7.04
CA SER A 221 -25.39 -40.41 -6.89
C SER A 221 -25.57 -41.53 -5.85
N ILE A 222 -24.50 -42.22 -5.44
CA ILE A 222 -24.51 -43.35 -4.50
C ILE A 222 -24.50 -42.88 -3.03
N ARG A 223 -25.24 -43.61 -2.19
CA ARG A 223 -25.21 -43.47 -0.72
C ARG A 223 -24.95 -44.81 -0.05
N LEU A 224 -24.03 -44.80 0.92
CA LEU A 224 -23.76 -45.90 1.82
C LEU A 224 -24.68 -45.86 3.04
N HIS A 225 -24.90 -47.02 3.66
CA HIS A 225 -25.58 -47.10 4.95
C HIS A 225 -24.54 -47.01 6.07
N LEU A 226 -24.46 -45.85 6.73
CA LEU A 226 -23.50 -45.64 7.81
C LEU A 226 -24.00 -46.23 9.14
N PRO A 227 -23.12 -46.89 9.92
CA PRO A 227 -23.41 -47.26 11.31
C PRO A 227 -23.77 -46.04 12.17
N LYS A 228 -24.67 -46.23 13.15
CA LYS A 228 -25.11 -45.14 14.05
C LYS A 228 -23.99 -44.57 14.93
N ASP A 229 -22.94 -45.33 15.19
CA ASP A 229 -21.79 -44.91 16.01
C ASP A 229 -20.48 -45.10 15.24
N LEU A 230 -19.88 -44.00 14.80
CA LEU A 230 -18.59 -43.98 14.11
C LEU A 230 -17.40 -43.74 15.05
N LYS A 231 -17.61 -43.69 16.38
CA LYS A 231 -16.49 -43.57 17.34
C LYS A 231 -15.65 -44.85 17.36
N ARG A 232 -16.27 -46.01 17.14
CA ARG A 232 -15.59 -47.31 17.10
C ARG A 232 -14.83 -47.49 15.78
N THR A 233 -13.56 -47.87 15.88
CA THR A 233 -12.67 -48.09 14.72
C THR A 233 -13.18 -49.21 13.79
N GLU A 234 -13.81 -50.25 14.33
CA GLU A 234 -14.43 -51.33 13.53
C GLU A 234 -15.54 -50.83 12.61
N ASN A 235 -16.39 -49.93 13.12
CA ASN A 235 -17.49 -49.34 12.36
C ASN A 235 -16.95 -48.44 11.24
N ARG A 236 -15.91 -47.64 11.50
CA ARG A 236 -15.26 -46.81 10.48
C ARG A 236 -14.58 -47.65 9.40
N ARG A 237 -13.91 -48.73 9.80
CA ARG A 237 -13.27 -49.68 8.88
C ARG A 237 -14.30 -50.37 7.97
N SER A 238 -15.47 -50.72 8.50
CA SER A 238 -16.58 -51.29 7.71
C SER A 238 -17.03 -50.35 6.59
N VAL A 239 -17.12 -49.04 6.86
CA VAL A 239 -17.46 -48.03 5.84
C VAL A 239 -16.39 -47.95 4.75
N CYS A 240 -15.09 -47.93 5.08
CA CYS A 240 -14.04 -47.97 4.05
C CYS A 240 -14.09 -49.23 3.18
N VAL A 241 -14.43 -50.39 3.76
CA VAL A 241 -14.63 -51.62 2.98
C VAL A 241 -15.79 -51.45 1.99
N GLN A 242 -16.88 -50.81 2.40
CA GLN A 242 -18.01 -50.51 1.50
C GLN A 242 -17.60 -49.52 0.39
N VAL A 243 -16.82 -48.48 0.69
CA VAL A 243 -16.30 -47.55 -0.32
C VAL A 243 -15.44 -48.29 -1.35
N ASN A 244 -14.51 -49.13 -0.90
CA ASN A 244 -13.67 -49.94 -1.78
C ASN A 244 -14.49 -50.93 -2.62
N GLU A 245 -15.54 -51.52 -2.06
CA GLU A 245 -16.45 -52.41 -2.80
C GLU A 245 -17.23 -51.65 -3.87
N VAL A 246 -17.65 -50.40 -3.60
CA VAL A 246 -18.25 -49.53 -4.63
C VAL A 246 -17.23 -49.23 -5.73
N GLN A 247 -16.00 -48.83 -5.38
CA GLN A 247 -14.94 -48.62 -6.38
C GLN A 247 -14.67 -49.87 -7.23
N ARG A 248 -14.68 -51.06 -6.63
CA ARG A 248 -14.51 -52.34 -7.34
C ARG A 248 -15.66 -52.65 -8.30
N ARG A 249 -16.89 -52.28 -7.94
CA ARG A 249 -18.08 -52.48 -8.79
C ARG A 249 -18.17 -51.50 -9.95
N PHE A 250 -17.50 -50.36 -9.84
CA PHE A 250 -17.47 -49.31 -10.86
C PHE A 250 -16.01 -49.06 -11.32
N PRO A 251 -15.41 -50.00 -12.08
CA PRO A 251 -14.02 -49.87 -12.53
C PRO A 251 -13.80 -48.67 -13.46
N ASP A 252 -14.83 -48.26 -14.21
CA ASP A 252 -14.80 -47.10 -15.10
C ASP A 252 -15.01 -45.76 -14.36
N GLY A 253 -15.21 -45.80 -13.04
CA GLY A 253 -15.42 -44.63 -12.18
C GLY A 253 -16.81 -44.60 -11.52
N ILE A 254 -16.85 -44.06 -10.30
CA ILE A 254 -18.09 -43.92 -9.54
C ILE A 254 -18.98 -42.86 -10.22
N PRO A 255 -20.26 -43.15 -10.49
CA PRO A 255 -21.18 -42.20 -11.13
C PRO A 255 -21.35 -40.92 -10.31
N ASP A 256 -21.10 -39.79 -10.97
CA ASP A 256 -21.35 -38.46 -10.40
C ASP A 256 -22.85 -38.14 -10.37
N LEU A 257 -23.20 -37.18 -9.52
CA LEU A 257 -24.53 -36.60 -9.44
C LEU A 257 -24.66 -35.53 -10.53
N ASP A 258 -25.61 -35.69 -11.45
CA ASP A 258 -25.76 -34.77 -12.56
C ASP A 258 -26.27 -33.38 -12.08
N PRO A 259 -25.54 -32.28 -12.35
CA PRO A 259 -25.94 -30.95 -11.90
C PRO A 259 -27.29 -30.45 -12.46
N VAL A 260 -27.69 -30.90 -13.65
CA VAL A 260 -28.92 -30.44 -14.32
C VAL A 260 -30.08 -31.37 -13.99
N ASP A 261 -29.91 -32.67 -14.20
CA ASP A 261 -30.97 -33.67 -14.09
C ASP A 261 -31.22 -34.10 -12.64
N ASN A 262 -30.19 -34.15 -11.79
CA ASN A 262 -30.32 -34.58 -10.40
C ASN A 262 -30.34 -33.41 -9.41
N MET A 263 -29.45 -32.43 -9.58
CA MET A 263 -29.38 -31.26 -8.69
C MET A 263 -30.34 -30.13 -9.10
N ASN A 264 -30.99 -30.25 -10.26
CA ASN A 264 -32.01 -29.32 -10.73
C ASN A 264 -31.50 -27.87 -10.89
N ILE A 265 -30.23 -27.70 -11.28
CA ILE A 265 -29.64 -26.38 -11.55
C ILE A 265 -30.12 -25.91 -12.93
N LYS A 266 -31.23 -25.17 -12.95
CA LYS A 266 -31.88 -24.69 -14.19
C LYS A 266 -31.39 -23.34 -14.71
N ASN A 267 -30.30 -22.78 -14.18
CA ASN A 267 -29.78 -21.49 -14.65
C ASN A 267 -29.35 -21.60 -16.13
N ASP A 268 -29.86 -20.71 -16.99
CA ASP A 268 -29.53 -20.66 -18.41
C ASP A 268 -28.04 -20.36 -18.64
N GLU A 269 -27.42 -19.56 -17.76
CA GLU A 269 -25.98 -19.29 -17.79
C GLU A 269 -25.17 -20.57 -17.51
N PHE A 270 -25.58 -21.36 -16.53
CA PHE A 270 -24.94 -22.62 -16.16
C PHE A 270 -25.06 -23.67 -17.26
N LYS A 271 -26.25 -23.80 -17.87
CA LYS A 271 -26.44 -24.67 -19.06
C LYS A 271 -25.63 -24.19 -20.25
N GLY A 272 -25.50 -22.87 -20.43
CA GLY A 272 -24.62 -22.27 -21.44
C GLY A 272 -23.16 -22.64 -21.20
N LEU A 273 -22.70 -22.63 -19.95
CA LEU A 273 -21.35 -23.00 -19.54
C LEU A 273 -21.06 -24.49 -19.82
N LEU A 274 -21.97 -25.40 -19.44
CA LEU A 274 -21.83 -26.84 -19.75
C LEU A 274 -21.76 -27.11 -21.26
N LYS A 275 -22.58 -26.43 -22.07
CA LYS A 275 -22.50 -26.53 -23.54
C LYS A 275 -21.16 -26.03 -24.08
N ARG A 276 -20.63 -24.93 -23.53
CA ARG A 276 -19.32 -24.40 -23.92
C ARG A 276 -18.19 -25.38 -23.56
N ILE A 277 -18.25 -26.00 -22.39
CA ILE A 277 -17.31 -27.06 -21.98
C ILE A 277 -17.33 -28.20 -23.01
N GLY A 278 -18.50 -28.77 -23.31
CA GLY A 278 -18.59 -29.86 -24.28
C GLY A 278 -18.07 -29.49 -25.67
N MET A 279 -18.42 -28.31 -26.19
CA MET A 279 -17.89 -27.81 -27.47
C MET A 279 -16.36 -27.60 -27.44
N LEU A 280 -15.81 -27.17 -26.30
CA LEU A 280 -14.38 -26.91 -26.14
C LEU A 280 -13.61 -28.22 -25.96
N GLU A 281 -14.15 -29.19 -25.22
CA GLU A 281 -13.62 -30.56 -25.10
C GLU A 281 -13.55 -31.25 -26.45
N GLU A 282 -14.61 -31.17 -27.26
CA GLU A 282 -14.60 -31.69 -28.63
C GLU A 282 -13.51 -31.01 -29.48
N LYS A 283 -13.36 -29.68 -29.38
CA LYS A 283 -12.32 -28.95 -30.11
C LYS A 283 -10.91 -29.32 -29.66
N VAL A 284 -10.68 -29.50 -28.35
CA VAL A 284 -9.40 -29.90 -27.79
C VAL A 284 -9.07 -31.33 -28.24
N ASN A 285 -10.03 -32.26 -28.18
CA ASN A 285 -9.82 -33.66 -28.55
C ASN A 285 -9.61 -33.85 -30.07
N ASN A 286 -10.30 -33.06 -30.90
CA ASN A 286 -10.15 -33.11 -32.37
C ASN A 286 -8.97 -32.27 -32.89
N HIS A 287 -8.24 -31.58 -32.01
CA HIS A 287 -7.09 -30.76 -32.43
C HIS A 287 -5.94 -31.67 -32.93
N PRO A 288 -5.24 -31.33 -34.02
CA PRO A 288 -4.15 -32.15 -34.56
C PRO A 288 -3.04 -32.48 -33.53
N LEU A 289 -2.77 -31.56 -32.59
CA LEU A 289 -1.79 -31.76 -31.52
C LEU A 289 -2.25 -32.76 -30.43
N ALA A 290 -3.54 -33.06 -30.31
CA ALA A 290 -4.05 -33.99 -29.30
C ALA A 290 -3.62 -35.45 -29.58
N ALA A 291 -3.37 -35.79 -30.84
CA ALA A 291 -2.85 -37.09 -31.26
C ALA A 291 -1.31 -37.14 -31.34
N ASP A 292 -0.63 -36.04 -31.03
CA ASP A 292 0.82 -35.94 -31.11
C ASP A 292 1.49 -36.65 -29.92
N LYS A 293 2.51 -37.46 -30.20
CA LYS A 293 3.27 -38.20 -29.18
C LYS A 293 4.21 -37.29 -28.39
N GLU A 294 4.63 -36.18 -28.98
CA GLU A 294 5.53 -35.20 -28.34
C GLU A 294 4.77 -34.10 -27.58
N LEU A 295 3.44 -34.18 -27.54
CA LEU A 295 2.58 -33.17 -26.88
C LEU A 295 3.03 -32.84 -25.44
N PRO A 296 3.35 -33.81 -24.55
CA PRO A 296 3.77 -33.48 -23.19
C PRO A 296 5.04 -32.63 -23.14
N GLU A 297 6.03 -32.94 -23.98
CA GLU A 297 7.29 -32.18 -24.02
C GLU A 297 7.09 -30.78 -24.59
N LEU A 298 6.27 -30.68 -25.64
CA LEU A 298 5.91 -29.42 -26.28
C LEU A 298 5.13 -28.48 -25.34
N LEU A 299 4.26 -29.02 -24.49
CA LEU A 299 3.56 -28.26 -23.45
C LEU A 299 4.51 -27.74 -22.37
N VAL A 300 5.47 -28.56 -21.92
CA VAL A 300 6.50 -28.14 -20.96
C VAL A 300 7.36 -27.01 -21.54
N ARG A 301 7.77 -27.12 -22.81
CA ARG A 301 8.52 -26.06 -23.50
C ARG A 301 7.70 -24.77 -23.63
N HIS A 302 6.41 -24.88 -23.97
CA HIS A 302 5.50 -23.73 -24.02
C HIS A 302 5.35 -23.06 -22.65
N GLN A 303 5.12 -23.85 -21.60
CA GLN A 303 5.01 -23.35 -20.24
C GLN A 303 6.29 -22.62 -19.80
N ASN A 304 7.46 -23.21 -20.01
CA ASN A 304 8.74 -22.57 -19.68
C ASN A 304 8.93 -21.24 -20.45
N LYS A 305 8.51 -21.19 -21.72
CA LYS A 305 8.58 -19.96 -22.54
C LYS A 305 7.59 -18.90 -22.06
N ALA A 306 6.40 -19.28 -21.63
CA ALA A 306 5.40 -18.39 -21.05
C ALA A 306 5.88 -17.81 -19.71
N GLU A 307 6.42 -18.64 -18.81
CA GLU A 307 7.00 -18.19 -17.54
C GLU A 307 8.15 -17.19 -17.73
N LEU A 308 9.02 -17.42 -18.73
CA LEU A 308 10.05 -16.44 -19.10
C LEU A 308 9.44 -15.16 -19.70
N ALA A 309 8.37 -15.26 -20.47
CA ALA A 309 7.69 -14.08 -21.03
C ALA A 309 7.06 -13.21 -19.93
N ASP A 310 6.49 -13.83 -18.89
CA ASP A 310 5.96 -13.12 -17.72
C ASP A 310 7.09 -12.45 -16.94
N LYS A 311 8.20 -13.15 -16.68
CA LYS A 311 9.38 -12.55 -16.05
C LYS A 311 9.94 -11.36 -16.84
N VAL A 312 10.02 -11.48 -18.17
CA VAL A 312 10.43 -10.37 -19.05
C VAL A 312 9.48 -9.18 -18.92
N LYS A 313 8.17 -9.42 -18.89
CA LYS A 313 7.16 -8.38 -18.72
C LYS A 313 7.32 -7.69 -17.36
N ASP A 314 7.53 -8.44 -16.30
CA ASP A 314 7.71 -7.92 -14.94
C ASP A 314 8.99 -7.08 -14.83
N VAL A 315 10.12 -7.58 -15.33
CA VAL A 315 11.41 -6.84 -15.34
C VAL A 315 11.29 -5.57 -16.18
N ARG A 316 10.64 -5.61 -17.35
CA ARG A 316 10.37 -4.39 -18.15
C ARG A 316 9.53 -3.37 -17.39
N GLN A 317 8.53 -3.81 -16.63
CA GLN A 317 7.72 -2.92 -15.81
C GLN A 317 8.53 -2.32 -14.65
N GLN A 318 9.40 -3.11 -14.02
CA GLN A 318 10.32 -2.61 -12.99
C GLN A 318 11.30 -1.57 -13.56
N LEU A 319 11.85 -1.83 -14.75
CA LEU A 319 12.73 -0.89 -15.45
C LEU A 319 12.02 0.42 -15.79
N GLN A 320 10.77 0.35 -16.26
CA GLN A 320 9.96 1.53 -16.54
C GLN A 320 9.72 2.37 -15.27
N THR A 321 9.41 1.73 -14.14
CA THR A 321 9.26 2.41 -12.86
C THR A 321 10.57 3.01 -12.36
N ALA A 322 11.69 2.29 -12.47
CA ALA A 322 13.00 2.74 -12.01
C ALA A 322 13.59 3.89 -12.87
N SER A 323 13.27 3.91 -14.17
CA SER A 323 13.70 4.95 -15.12
C SER A 323 12.85 6.23 -15.07
N ALA A 324 11.68 6.18 -14.42
CA ALA A 324 10.86 7.38 -14.25
C ALA A 324 11.62 8.43 -13.41
N VAL A 325 11.63 9.68 -13.86
CA VAL A 325 12.20 10.78 -13.07
C VAL A 325 11.32 10.99 -11.85
N VAL A 326 11.85 10.65 -10.68
CA VAL A 326 11.12 10.74 -9.42
C VAL A 326 10.86 12.22 -9.10
N GLN A 327 9.73 12.51 -8.45
CA GLN A 327 9.25 13.87 -8.13
C GLN A 327 8.83 14.75 -9.32
N MET A 328 8.78 14.23 -10.55
CA MET A 328 8.32 15.01 -11.72
C MET A 328 6.86 15.47 -11.59
N ASP A 329 5.97 14.64 -11.04
CA ASP A 329 4.58 15.02 -10.84
C ASP A 329 4.41 16.04 -9.70
N GLU A 330 5.24 15.95 -8.66
CA GLU A 330 5.31 16.96 -7.62
C GLU A 330 5.78 18.31 -8.18
N LEU A 331 6.80 18.32 -9.05
CA LEU A 331 7.26 19.52 -9.75
C LEU A 331 6.13 20.15 -10.56
N LYS A 332 5.36 19.37 -11.33
CA LYS A 332 4.20 19.88 -12.08
C LYS A 332 3.15 20.50 -11.16
N GLY A 333 2.86 19.86 -10.03
CA GLY A 333 1.95 20.37 -9.00
C GLY A 333 2.42 21.71 -8.45
N ARG A 334 3.69 21.81 -8.05
CA ARG A 334 4.30 23.05 -7.54
C ARG A 334 4.33 24.16 -8.60
N LYS A 335 4.69 23.86 -9.85
CA LYS A 335 4.59 24.82 -10.98
C LYS A 335 3.17 25.32 -11.20
N ARG A 336 2.14 24.48 -10.98
CA ARG A 336 0.74 24.93 -11.07
C ARG A 336 0.40 25.90 -9.95
N VAL A 337 0.85 25.66 -8.71
CA VAL A 337 0.67 26.61 -7.60
C VAL A 337 1.31 27.96 -7.92
N LEU A 338 2.58 27.96 -8.36
CA LEU A 338 3.31 29.18 -8.71
C LEU A 338 2.58 30.01 -9.78
N ARG A 339 2.06 29.36 -10.82
CA ARG A 339 1.27 30.03 -11.87
C ARG A 339 -0.05 30.59 -11.34
N ARG A 340 -0.76 29.83 -10.50
CA ARG A 340 -2.05 30.26 -9.94
C ARG A 340 -1.93 31.43 -8.97
N LEU A 341 -0.84 31.52 -8.22
CA LEU A 341 -0.59 32.60 -7.29
C LEU A 341 0.14 33.81 -7.93
N GLY A 342 0.53 33.70 -9.21
CA GLY A 342 1.14 34.78 -9.98
C GLY A 342 2.65 34.97 -9.71
N TYR A 343 3.35 33.91 -9.31
CA TYR A 343 4.81 33.92 -9.15
C TYR A 343 5.53 33.67 -10.47
N THR A 344 4.87 32.98 -11.39
CA THR A 344 5.36 32.69 -12.74
C THR A 344 4.25 32.82 -13.76
N THR A 345 4.61 33.10 -15.01
CA THR A 345 3.70 33.06 -16.16
C THR A 345 3.40 31.63 -16.58
N ALA A 346 2.45 31.46 -17.51
CA ALA A 346 2.16 30.16 -18.12
C ALA A 346 3.36 29.55 -18.87
N ALA A 347 4.33 30.37 -19.28
CA ALA A 347 5.57 29.96 -19.94
C ALA A 347 6.73 29.74 -18.96
N ASP A 348 6.44 29.58 -17.65
CA ASP A 348 7.42 29.40 -16.58
C ASP A 348 8.42 30.57 -16.42
N ILE A 349 8.07 31.76 -16.91
CA ILE A 349 8.87 32.99 -16.73
C ILE A 349 8.56 33.59 -15.36
N ILE A 350 9.60 33.90 -14.59
CA ILE A 350 9.47 34.46 -13.24
C ILE A 350 8.92 35.89 -13.22
N GLU A 351 7.91 36.12 -12.38
CA GLU A 351 7.26 37.42 -12.16
C GLU A 351 7.88 38.17 -10.97
N VAL A 352 7.42 39.41 -10.74
CA VAL A 352 7.89 40.23 -9.60
C VAL A 352 7.69 39.53 -8.26
N LYS A 353 6.53 38.88 -8.04
CA LYS A 353 6.28 38.04 -6.86
C LYS A 353 7.29 36.90 -6.73
N GLY A 354 7.62 36.24 -7.84
CA GLY A 354 8.63 35.19 -7.89
C GLY A 354 10.01 35.68 -7.46
N ARG A 355 10.44 36.85 -7.96
CA ARG A 355 11.73 37.46 -7.60
C ARG A 355 11.81 37.79 -6.12
N VAL A 356 10.74 38.31 -5.54
CA VAL A 356 10.63 38.56 -4.11
C VAL A 356 10.79 37.27 -3.29
N ALA A 357 10.06 36.21 -3.66
CA ALA A 357 10.15 34.93 -2.96
C ALA A 357 11.56 34.30 -3.04
N CYS A 358 12.31 34.56 -4.11
CA CYS A 358 13.70 34.10 -4.21
C CYS A 358 14.61 34.69 -3.12
N GLU A 359 14.30 35.86 -2.57
CA GLU A 359 15.08 36.53 -1.51
C GLU A 359 14.76 35.98 -0.11
N ILE A 360 13.73 35.16 0.03
CA ILE A 360 13.25 34.61 1.31
C ILE A 360 13.67 33.16 1.44
N SER A 361 14.47 32.85 2.47
CA SER A 361 14.98 31.49 2.74
C SER A 361 14.78 31.03 4.18
N SER A 362 14.57 31.96 5.12
CA SER A 362 14.47 31.68 6.56
C SER A 362 13.06 31.38 7.07
N GLY A 363 12.05 31.49 6.20
CA GLY A 363 10.65 31.19 6.47
C GLY A 363 9.92 30.79 5.18
N ASP A 364 8.60 30.60 5.24
CA ASP A 364 7.79 30.23 4.09
C ASP A 364 7.72 31.37 3.06
N GLU A 365 8.40 31.16 1.93
CA GLU A 365 8.58 32.14 0.86
C GLU A 365 7.27 32.54 0.16
N LEU A 366 6.29 31.63 0.08
CA LEU A 366 5.01 31.93 -0.55
C LEU A 366 4.14 32.76 0.37
N LEU A 367 4.00 32.35 1.63
CA LEU A 367 3.14 33.04 2.59
C LEU A 367 3.67 34.44 2.88
N LEU A 368 4.97 34.59 3.13
CA LEU A 368 5.57 35.91 3.39
C LEU A 368 5.40 36.87 2.21
N THR A 369 5.59 36.36 0.98
CA THR A 369 5.38 37.15 -0.24
C THR A 369 3.90 37.53 -0.39
N GLU A 370 2.97 36.60 -0.18
CA GLU A 370 1.53 36.91 -0.22
C GLU A 370 1.14 37.97 0.82
N LEU A 371 1.66 37.91 2.04
CA LEU A 371 1.37 38.92 3.07
C LEU A 371 1.89 40.30 2.68
N MET A 372 3.07 40.35 2.07
CA MET A 372 3.65 41.61 1.59
C MET A 372 2.84 42.22 0.44
N PHE A 373 2.48 41.42 -0.57
CA PHE A 373 1.70 41.91 -1.72
C PHE A 373 0.23 42.21 -1.38
N ASN A 374 -0.34 41.57 -0.36
CA ASN A 374 -1.66 41.89 0.16
C ASN A 374 -1.65 43.12 1.10
N GLY A 375 -0.50 43.76 1.29
CA GLY A 375 -0.36 44.97 2.09
C GLY A 375 -0.49 44.77 3.59
N VAL A 376 -0.43 43.53 4.09
CA VAL A 376 -0.66 43.22 5.52
C VAL A 376 0.32 43.99 6.40
N PHE A 377 1.59 44.10 6.00
CA PHE A 377 2.60 44.80 6.78
C PHE A 377 2.49 46.33 6.73
N ASN A 378 1.67 46.91 5.85
CA ASN A 378 1.56 48.36 5.71
C ASN A 378 0.90 48.99 6.95
N ASP A 379 -0.18 48.37 7.43
CA ASP A 379 -0.97 48.87 8.55
C ASP A 379 -0.40 48.48 9.93
N LEU A 380 0.55 47.55 9.97
CA LEU A 380 1.17 47.10 11.22
C LEU A 380 2.24 48.07 11.69
N THR A 381 2.32 48.25 13.00
CA THR A 381 3.50 48.86 13.63
C THR A 381 4.73 47.98 13.45
N VAL A 382 5.92 48.54 13.66
CA VAL A 382 7.18 47.77 13.67
C VAL A 382 7.08 46.59 14.66
N ASP A 383 6.53 46.83 15.86
CA ASP A 383 6.46 45.81 16.91
C ASP A 383 5.51 44.67 16.54
N GLN A 384 4.34 44.99 15.98
CA GLN A 384 3.39 43.99 15.47
C GLN A 384 3.97 43.20 14.28
N THR A 385 4.71 43.88 13.40
CA THR A 385 5.37 43.25 12.24
C THR A 385 6.38 42.21 12.68
N VAL A 386 7.28 42.59 13.60
CA VAL A 386 8.32 41.71 14.12
C VAL A 386 7.70 40.54 14.91
N ALA A 387 6.64 40.81 15.68
CA ALA A 387 5.88 39.77 16.39
C ALA A 387 5.24 38.76 15.42
N LEU A 388 4.58 39.21 14.35
CA LEU A 388 4.00 38.32 13.34
C LEU A 388 5.05 37.48 12.62
N LEU A 389 6.20 38.07 12.27
CA LEU A 389 7.29 37.35 11.61
C LEU A 389 7.91 36.26 12.48
N SER A 390 7.75 36.34 13.82
CA SER A 390 8.21 35.28 14.73
C SER A 390 7.56 33.92 14.45
N CYS A 391 6.34 33.91 13.89
CA CYS A 391 5.59 32.70 13.54
C CYS A 391 6.28 31.83 12.47
N PHE A 392 7.19 32.41 11.69
CA PHE A 392 7.87 31.75 10.57
C PHE A 392 9.20 31.10 10.96
N VAL A 393 9.80 31.52 12.08
CA VAL A 393 11.15 31.10 12.49
C VAL A 393 11.15 30.17 13.69
N PHE A 394 10.07 30.16 14.47
CA PHE A 394 9.92 29.29 15.63
C PHE A 394 9.22 27.99 15.25
N GLN A 395 9.98 26.88 15.27
CA GLN A 395 9.50 25.55 14.84
C GLN A 395 9.40 24.55 15.99
N GLU A 396 9.78 24.92 17.21
CA GLU A 396 9.68 24.04 18.38
C GLU A 396 8.22 23.97 18.85
N ARG A 397 7.75 22.78 19.24
CA ARG A 397 6.45 22.62 19.89
C ARG A 397 6.57 23.01 21.36
N SER A 398 5.80 23.98 21.82
CA SER A 398 5.70 24.24 23.25
C SER A 398 4.89 23.11 23.91
N SER A 399 5.36 22.67 25.08
CA SER A 399 4.70 21.63 25.90
C SER A 399 3.56 22.17 26.76
N GLY A 400 3.26 23.47 26.67
CA GLY A 400 2.23 24.17 27.44
C GLY A 400 0.92 24.35 26.68
N GLU A 401 -0.10 24.84 27.39
CA GLU A 401 -1.34 25.31 26.77
C GLU A 401 -1.03 26.51 25.86
N LYS A 402 -1.49 26.49 24.61
CA LYS A 402 -1.25 27.57 23.65
C LYS A 402 -1.81 28.87 24.21
N SER A 403 -0.93 29.79 24.61
CA SER A 403 -1.35 31.12 25.07
C SER A 403 -1.98 31.86 23.90
N LYS A 404 -3.21 32.34 24.08
CA LYS A 404 -3.84 33.18 23.06
C LYS A 404 -3.08 34.51 23.01
N PRO A 405 -2.65 34.96 21.81
CA PRO A 405 -1.97 36.24 21.67
C PRO A 405 -2.88 37.37 22.13
N LYS A 406 -2.28 38.47 22.58
CA LYS A 406 -3.01 39.70 22.93
C LYS A 406 -3.92 40.16 21.79
N GLU A 407 -4.98 40.88 22.13
CA GLU A 407 -6.03 41.32 21.18
C GLU A 407 -5.46 42.09 19.97
N GLU A 408 -4.41 42.89 20.19
CA GLU A 408 -3.69 43.65 19.15
C GLU A 408 -2.87 42.78 18.17
N LEU A 409 -2.58 41.52 18.53
CA LEU A 409 -1.81 40.55 17.74
C LEU A 409 -2.71 39.45 17.14
N ALA A 410 -3.90 39.25 17.70
CA ALA A 410 -4.86 38.27 17.23
C ALA A 410 -5.37 38.58 15.81
N GLY A 411 -5.60 39.85 15.49
CA GLY A 411 -6.01 40.29 14.15
C GLY A 411 -4.98 39.94 13.06
N PRO A 412 -3.72 40.39 13.18
CA PRO A 412 -2.65 40.05 12.24
C PRO A 412 -2.41 38.54 12.10
N LEU A 413 -2.45 37.80 13.22
CA LEU A 413 -2.32 36.34 13.21
C LEU A 413 -3.44 35.68 12.38
N ARG A 414 -4.68 36.12 12.56
CA ARG A 414 -5.83 35.58 11.82
C ARG A 414 -5.69 35.82 10.32
N ILE A 415 -5.27 37.02 9.90
CA ILE A 415 -5.03 37.34 8.48
C ILE A 415 -3.95 36.43 7.89
N MET A 416 -2.86 36.19 8.65
CA MET A 416 -1.81 35.25 8.25
C MET A 416 -2.34 33.82 8.08
N GLN A 417 -3.13 33.33 9.04
CA GLN A 417 -3.73 31.99 8.97
C GLN A 417 -4.71 31.84 7.81
N GLU A 418 -5.50 32.88 7.50
CA GLU A 418 -6.39 32.89 6.34
C GLU A 418 -5.61 32.88 5.01
N ALA A 419 -4.49 33.60 4.93
CA ALA A 419 -3.61 33.56 3.77
C ALA A 419 -2.94 32.18 3.60
N ALA A 420 -2.42 31.59 4.69
CA ALA A 420 -1.84 30.25 4.70
C ALA A 420 -2.86 29.20 4.21
N ARG A 421 -4.10 29.30 4.70
CA ARG A 421 -5.21 28.45 4.29
C ARG A 421 -5.52 28.55 2.80
N ARG A 422 -5.48 29.75 2.22
CA ARG A 422 -5.64 29.93 0.76
C ARG A 422 -4.53 29.23 -0.03
N ILE A 423 -3.27 29.35 0.42
CA ILE A 423 -2.13 28.68 -0.24
C ILE A 423 -2.27 27.15 -0.17
N ALA A 424 -2.66 26.62 0.99
CA ALA A 424 -2.91 25.19 1.16
C ALA A 424 -3.99 24.67 0.20
N ARG A 425 -5.13 25.37 0.10
CA ARG A 425 -6.20 25.02 -0.86
C ARG A 425 -5.74 25.02 -2.31
N VAL A 426 -5.00 26.05 -2.71
CA VAL A 426 -4.43 26.12 -4.07
C VAL A 426 -3.44 24.96 -4.30
N SER A 427 -2.72 24.53 -3.27
CA SER A 427 -1.80 23.38 -3.32
C SER A 427 -2.55 22.06 -3.49
N VAL A 428 -3.61 21.82 -2.71
CA VAL A 428 -4.48 20.64 -2.81
C VAL A 428 -5.14 20.55 -4.19
N GLU A 429 -5.73 21.65 -4.67
CA GLU A 429 -6.32 21.74 -6.01
C GLU A 429 -5.28 21.55 -7.13
N SER A 430 -4.00 21.75 -6.81
CA SER A 430 -2.87 21.49 -7.71
C SER A 430 -2.32 20.07 -7.63
N LYS A 431 -3.03 19.16 -6.94
CA LYS A 431 -2.69 17.74 -6.74
C LYS A 431 -1.43 17.52 -5.89
N LEU A 432 -1.14 18.42 -4.96
CA LEU A 432 -0.12 18.22 -3.94
C LEU A 432 -0.75 17.62 -2.68
N GLU A 433 -0.05 16.71 -2.03
CA GLU A 433 -0.45 16.11 -0.76
C GLU A 433 -0.12 17.06 0.38
N VAL A 434 -1.04 17.99 0.65
CA VAL A 434 -0.91 18.98 1.73
C VAL A 434 -2.17 18.92 2.59
N ASP A 435 -1.99 18.76 3.90
CA ASP A 435 -3.09 18.94 4.85
C ASP A 435 -3.23 20.44 5.21
N GLU A 436 -4.45 20.98 5.05
CA GLU A 436 -4.74 22.40 5.25
C GLU A 436 -4.46 22.84 6.70
N GLU A 437 -4.80 22.01 7.67
CA GLU A 437 -4.67 22.35 9.08
C GLU A 437 -3.23 22.17 9.57
N ASP A 438 -2.52 21.13 9.14
CA ASP A 438 -1.10 20.95 9.46
C ASP A 438 -0.25 22.09 8.88
N TYR A 439 -0.54 22.54 7.65
CA TYR A 439 0.17 23.68 7.06
C TYR A 439 -0.06 24.96 7.86
N VAL A 440 -1.31 25.26 8.23
CA VAL A 440 -1.62 26.46 9.05
C VAL A 440 -1.00 26.35 10.45
N GLN A 441 -1.00 25.16 11.05
CA GLN A 441 -0.44 24.92 12.39
C GLN A 441 1.09 24.89 12.41
N SER A 442 1.75 24.76 11.26
CA SER A 442 3.21 24.85 11.16
C SER A 442 3.75 26.23 11.56
N PHE A 443 2.93 27.27 11.47
CA PHE A 443 3.28 28.64 11.86
C PHE A 443 2.98 28.86 13.35
N ASN A 444 4.01 28.76 14.19
CA ASN A 444 3.84 28.77 15.64
C ASN A 444 3.74 30.20 16.22
N SER A 445 2.57 30.55 16.78
CA SER A 445 2.31 31.85 17.41
C SER A 445 2.80 32.00 18.87
N ASP A 446 3.37 30.97 19.48
CA ASP A 446 3.68 30.94 20.92
C ASP A 446 4.69 32.03 21.37
N LEU A 447 5.54 32.52 20.45
CA LEU A 447 6.51 33.57 20.75
C LEU A 447 6.06 34.98 20.34
N MET A 448 4.84 35.16 19.80
CA MET A 448 4.37 36.47 19.36
C MET A 448 4.38 37.50 20.48
N ASP A 449 3.78 37.18 21.63
CA ASP A 449 3.72 38.10 22.78
C ASP A 449 5.11 38.37 23.38
N VAL A 450 5.99 37.36 23.36
CA VAL A 450 7.38 37.44 23.83
C VAL A 450 8.17 38.43 22.98
N VAL A 451 8.08 38.28 21.66
CA VAL A 451 8.76 39.12 20.68
C VAL A 451 8.22 40.55 20.72
N PHE A 452 6.90 40.70 20.83
CA PHE A 452 6.27 42.01 20.98
C PHE A 452 6.74 42.75 22.24
N ALA A 453 6.74 42.08 23.41
CA ALA A 453 7.25 42.65 24.65
C ALA A 453 8.75 43.01 24.57
N TRP A 454 9.54 42.20 23.87
CA TRP A 454 10.95 42.51 23.63
C TRP A 454 11.13 43.77 22.78
N CYS A 455 10.34 43.94 21.71
CA CYS A 455 10.38 45.15 20.89
C CYS A 455 10.01 46.42 21.66
N GLN A 456 9.18 46.28 22.71
CA GLN A 456 8.80 47.36 23.63
C GLN A 456 9.82 47.62 24.76
N GLY A 457 10.96 46.94 24.76
CA GLY A 457 12.03 47.18 25.73
C GLY A 457 11.98 46.34 27.01
N ALA A 458 11.18 45.26 27.05
CA ALA A 458 11.15 44.35 28.20
C ALA A 458 12.53 43.73 28.50
N LYS A 459 12.82 43.45 29.78
CA LYS A 459 14.06 42.77 30.18
C LYS A 459 14.00 41.29 29.79
N PHE A 460 15.16 40.68 29.53
CA PHE A 460 15.22 39.27 29.14
C PHE A 460 14.56 38.35 30.20
N SER A 461 14.80 38.63 31.48
CA SER A 461 14.18 37.90 32.59
C SER A 461 12.66 38.03 32.68
N GLN A 462 12.05 39.05 32.07
CA GLN A 462 10.60 39.20 32.00
C GLN A 462 10.03 38.34 30.88
N ILE A 463 10.63 38.38 29.69
CA ILE A 463 10.15 37.57 28.55
C ILE A 463 10.29 36.07 28.78
N CYS A 464 11.33 35.62 29.52
CA CYS A 464 11.48 34.21 29.90
C CYS A 464 10.37 33.73 30.84
N LYS A 465 9.71 34.65 31.58
CA LYS A 465 8.56 34.29 32.44
C LYS A 465 7.23 34.27 31.69
N MET A 466 7.19 34.78 30.46
CA MET A 466 5.99 34.82 29.63
C MET A 466 5.75 33.52 28.87
N THR A 467 6.74 32.64 28.80
CA THR A 467 6.69 31.40 28.02
C THR A 467 7.40 30.28 28.77
N THR A 468 7.05 29.03 28.46
CA THR A 468 7.74 27.83 28.96
C THR A 468 8.92 27.40 28.07
N VAL A 469 9.15 28.12 26.96
CA VAL A 469 10.25 27.87 26.03
C VAL A 469 11.58 28.19 26.71
N PHE A 470 12.57 27.29 26.55
CA PHE A 470 13.91 27.46 27.11
C PHE A 470 14.59 28.72 26.57
N GLU A 471 15.38 29.38 27.40
CA GLU A 471 16.03 30.67 27.10
C GLU A 471 16.94 30.58 25.87
N GLY A 472 17.65 29.46 25.70
CA GLY A 472 18.48 29.21 24.52
C GLY A 472 17.67 29.08 23.22
N SER A 473 16.45 28.54 23.28
CA SER A 473 15.54 28.49 22.14
C SER A 473 14.99 29.86 21.78
N ILE A 474 14.67 30.69 22.78
CA ILE A 474 14.28 32.09 22.58
C ILE A 474 15.40 32.85 21.84
N ILE A 475 16.65 32.75 22.31
CA ILE A 475 17.80 33.42 21.68
C ILE A 475 17.99 32.96 20.23
N ARG A 476 17.89 31.64 19.96
CA ARG A 476 17.98 31.09 18.60
C ARG A 476 16.85 31.62 17.70
N ALA A 477 15.62 31.70 18.21
CA ALA A 477 14.48 32.24 17.47
C ALA A 477 14.70 33.71 17.09
N PHE A 478 15.21 34.55 17.99
CA PHE A 478 15.52 35.95 17.68
C PHE A 478 16.63 36.12 16.65
N ARG A 479 17.66 35.26 16.66
CA ARG A 479 18.71 35.28 15.63
C ARG A 479 18.16 34.90 14.25
N ARG A 480 17.31 33.87 14.19
CA ARG A 480 16.60 33.52 12.94
C ARG A 480 15.64 34.63 12.50
N LEU A 481 14.99 35.31 13.44
CA LEU A 481 14.11 36.44 13.16
C LEU A 481 14.88 37.64 12.60
N GLU A 482 16.09 37.93 13.11
CA GLU A 482 16.99 38.95 12.54
C GLU A 482 17.30 38.63 11.08
N GLU A 483 17.65 37.38 10.78
CA GLU A 483 17.95 36.95 9.42
C GLU A 483 16.71 37.06 8.51
N LEU A 484 15.55 36.65 8.99
CA LEU A 484 14.30 36.81 8.25
C LEU A 484 14.00 38.30 7.97
N LEU A 485 14.19 39.20 8.95
CA LEU A 485 13.99 40.63 8.74
C LEU A 485 14.97 41.21 7.70
N ARG A 486 16.22 40.73 7.66
CA ARG A 486 17.19 41.12 6.63
C ARG A 486 16.71 40.70 5.23
N GLN A 487 16.19 39.48 5.11
CA GLN A 487 15.62 38.96 3.87
C GLN A 487 14.37 39.74 3.44
N MET A 488 13.47 40.06 4.38
CA MET A 488 12.29 40.88 4.11
C MET A 488 12.64 42.32 3.68
N SER A 489 13.71 42.89 4.26
CA SER A 489 14.25 44.19 3.84
C SER A 489 14.80 44.14 2.40
N ALA A 490 15.60 43.12 2.07
CA ALA A 490 16.10 42.89 0.71
C ALA A 490 14.97 42.66 -0.31
N ALA A 491 13.96 41.86 0.07
CA ALA A 491 12.77 41.63 -0.73
C ALA A 491 11.98 42.93 -0.99
N SER A 492 11.80 43.78 0.02
CA SER A 492 11.12 45.08 -0.12
C SER A 492 11.88 46.04 -1.03
N LYS A 493 13.21 46.04 -0.91
CA LYS A 493 14.09 46.81 -1.79
C LYS A 493 13.99 46.37 -3.24
N SER A 494 13.86 45.07 -3.50
CA SER A 494 13.74 44.52 -4.86
C SER A 494 12.49 45.00 -5.61
N ILE A 495 11.42 45.37 -4.89
CA ILE A 495 10.18 45.92 -5.44
C ILE A 495 10.09 47.46 -5.33
N GLY A 496 11.14 48.11 -4.82
CA GLY A 496 11.18 49.56 -4.64
C GLY A 496 10.27 50.09 -3.53
N ASN A 497 9.85 49.25 -2.58
CA ASN A 497 9.04 49.69 -1.45
C ASN A 497 9.94 50.11 -0.27
N THR A 498 10.35 51.38 -0.30
CA THR A 498 11.24 51.96 0.74
C THR A 498 10.60 52.03 2.12
N GLU A 499 9.26 52.14 2.20
CA GLU A 499 8.56 52.19 3.48
C GLU A 499 8.66 50.85 4.22
N LEU A 500 8.42 49.74 3.51
CA LEU A 500 8.59 48.40 4.07
C LEU A 500 10.05 48.07 4.33
N GLU A 501 10.98 48.47 3.44
CA GLU A 501 12.42 48.31 3.65
C GLU A 501 12.85 48.93 4.99
N ASN A 502 12.45 50.18 5.25
CA ASN A 502 12.73 50.88 6.49
C ASN A 502 12.02 50.22 7.69
N LYS A 503 10.75 49.82 7.54
CA LYS A 503 10.00 49.15 8.62
C LYS A 503 10.68 47.86 9.08
N PHE A 504 11.18 47.04 8.15
CA PHE A 504 11.91 45.82 8.50
C PHE A 504 13.30 46.14 9.09
N ALA A 505 14.00 47.16 8.58
CA ALA A 505 15.28 47.61 9.14
C ALA A 505 15.13 48.14 10.58
N ASP A 506 14.08 48.90 10.87
CA ASP A 506 13.75 49.38 12.21
C ASP A 506 13.44 48.20 13.15
N GLY A 507 12.78 47.15 12.63
CA GLY A 507 12.56 45.90 13.35
C GLY A 507 13.86 45.24 13.80
N ILE A 508 14.89 45.21 12.93
CA ILE A 508 16.24 44.69 13.28
C ILE A 508 16.83 45.50 14.43
N VAL A 509 16.76 46.82 14.37
CA VAL A 509 17.28 47.70 15.42
C VAL A 509 16.57 47.45 16.76
N LYS A 510 15.25 47.27 16.76
CA LYS A 510 14.48 47.00 17.99
C LYS A 510 14.82 45.68 18.65
N ILE A 511 15.04 44.60 17.87
CA ILE A 511 15.37 43.30 18.47
C ILE A 511 16.83 43.21 18.88
N LYS A 512 17.75 43.93 18.22
CA LYS A 512 19.20 43.81 18.39
C LYS A 512 19.73 44.54 19.63
N ARG A 513 19.51 43.95 20.80
CA ARG A 513 20.03 44.46 22.08
C ARG A 513 20.36 43.35 23.09
N ASP A 514 21.14 43.73 24.11
CA ASP A 514 21.44 42.95 25.29
C ASP A 514 21.92 41.50 25.02
N ILE A 515 21.55 40.57 25.90
CA ILE A 515 22.01 39.18 25.95
C ILE A 515 21.72 38.37 24.67
N ILE A 516 20.67 38.71 23.92
CA ILE A 516 20.24 37.96 22.74
C ILE A 516 21.30 38.02 21.63
N PHE A 517 22.00 39.14 21.52
CA PHE A 517 23.01 39.40 20.51
C PHE A 517 24.43 39.51 21.08
N ALA A 518 24.65 38.94 22.26
CA ALA A 518 25.98 38.80 22.83
C ALA A 518 26.89 37.99 21.87
N ALA A 519 28.14 38.43 21.73
CA ALA A 519 29.13 37.75 20.91
C ALA A 519 29.45 36.35 21.47
N SER A 520 29.72 35.40 20.57
CA SER A 520 30.23 34.09 20.94
C SER A 520 31.62 34.24 21.59
N LEU A 521 31.93 33.37 22.55
CA LEU A 521 33.26 33.28 23.16
C LEU A 521 34.33 32.70 22.21
N TYR A 522 33.91 32.17 21.06
CA TYR A 522 34.78 31.57 20.03
C TYR A 522 35.05 32.51 18.84
N LEU A 523 34.67 33.80 18.94
CA LEU A 523 34.90 34.81 17.91
C LEU A 523 36.24 35.53 18.11
#